data_AF-A0A350R116-F1
#
_entry.id   AF-A0A350R116-F1
#
_cell.length_a   1.000
_cell.length_b   1.000
_cell.length_c   1.000
_cell.angle_alpha   90.00
_cell.angle_beta   90.00
_cell.angle_gamma   90.00
#
_symmetry.space_group_name_H-M   'P 1'
#
loop_
_entity.id
_entity.type
_entity.pdbx_description
1 polymer ?
#
loop_
_entity_poly.entity_id
_entity_poly.type
_entity_poly.pdbx_seq_one_letter_code
_entity_poly.pdbx_strand_id
1 'polypeptide(L)'
;MIISIHIPKTGGSSFAKVLNEVYADKLWVNYDLQWKSETYRSASIPDDAECLHGHFEFDAFDSAYPGASKITWLRDPVERTISLYRHIMSRPD
;
A
#
# COMPACT_ATOMS: atom_id res chain seq x y z
N MET A 1 2.75 -13.14 -6.61
CA MET A 1 2.62 -11.68 -6.40
C MET A 1 1.48 -11.40 -5.43
N ILE A 2 1.79 -10.70 -4.33
CA ILE A 2 0.80 -10.12 -3.41
C ILE A 2 0.82 -8.60 -3.54
N ILE A 3 -0.36 -7.98 -3.62
CA ILE A 3 -0.52 -6.53 -3.62
C ILE A 3 -1.27 -6.13 -2.35
N SER A 4 -0.56 -5.47 -1.44
CA SER A 4 -1.12 -4.90 -0.22
C SER A 4 -1.49 -3.43 -0.41
N ILE A 5 -2.78 -3.16 -0.51
CA ILE A 5 -3.32 -1.81 -0.70
C ILE A 5 -3.47 -1.14 0.67
N HIS A 6 -2.58 -0.20 0.96
CA HIS A 6 -2.56 0.55 2.20
C HIS A 6 -3.56 1.70 2.17
N ILE A 7 -4.61 1.62 2.99
CA ILE A 7 -5.48 2.75 3.29
C ILE A 7 -4.95 3.48 4.54
N PRO A 8 -4.81 4.82 4.52
CA PRO A 8 -4.38 5.56 5.69
C PRO A 8 -5.21 5.25 6.93
N LYS A 9 -4.51 5.10 8.06
CA LYS A 9 -5.08 4.95 9.42
C LYS A 9 -5.90 3.67 9.66
N THR A 10 -5.68 2.63 8.87
CA THR A 10 -6.27 1.30 9.07
C THR A 10 -5.30 0.27 9.65
N GLY A 11 -4.14 0.72 10.15
CA GLY A 11 -3.11 -0.17 10.71
C GLY A 11 -2.08 -0.68 9.70
N GLY A 12 -2.12 -0.21 8.45
CA GLY A 12 -1.21 -0.72 7.41
C GLY A 12 0.29 -0.48 7.67
N SER A 13 0.71 0.54 8.43
CA SER A 13 2.12 0.68 8.82
C SER A 13 2.58 -0.46 9.75
N SER A 14 1.70 -1.01 10.58
CA SER A 14 2.02 -2.20 11.38
C SER A 14 2.09 -3.44 10.50
N PHE A 15 1.17 -3.56 9.54
CA PHE A 15 1.20 -4.67 8.58
C PHE A 15 2.43 -4.63 7.67
N ALA A 16 2.89 -3.44 7.28
CA ALA A 16 4.12 -3.26 6.51
C ALA A 16 5.33 -3.87 7.22
N LYS A 17 5.40 -3.81 8.55
CA LYS A 17 6.47 -4.46 9.34
C LYS A 17 6.41 -5.98 9.21
N VAL A 18 5.22 -6.56 9.31
CA VAL A 18 5.02 -8.00 9.11
C VAL A 18 5.41 -8.41 7.69
N LEU A 19 5.00 -7.64 6.67
CA LEU A 19 5.40 -7.90 5.29
C LEU A 19 6.91 -7.82 5.12
N ASN A 20 7.58 -6.87 5.78
CA ASN A 20 9.03 -6.73 5.71
C ASN A 20 9.76 -7.91 6.36
N GLU A 21 9.22 -8.47 7.45
CA GLU A 21 9.76 -9.68 8.08
C GLU A 21 9.60 -10.93 7.19
N VAL A 22 8.50 -11.02 6.42
CA VAL A 22 8.20 -12.19 5.58
C VAL A 22 8.91 -12.13 4.22
N TYR A 23 8.91 -10.97 3.57
CA TYR A 23 9.37 -10.81 2.20
C TYR A 23 10.77 -10.19 2.09
N ALA A 24 11.26 -9.52 3.14
CA ALA A 24 12.58 -8.91 3.18
C ALA A 24 12.90 -8.08 1.93
N ASP A 25 13.96 -8.45 1.20
CA ASP A 25 14.44 -7.84 -0.04
C ASP A 25 13.43 -7.92 -1.21
N LYS A 26 12.46 -8.83 -1.13
CA LYS A 26 11.39 -8.99 -2.12
C LYS A 26 10.14 -8.15 -1.84
N LEU A 27 10.15 -7.36 -0.77
CA LEU A 27 9.12 -6.37 -0.48
C LEU A 27 9.47 -5.05 -1.16
N TRP A 28 8.59 -4.62 -2.07
CA TRP A 28 8.63 -3.26 -2.60
C TRP A 28 7.57 -2.39 -1.92
N VAL A 29 8.01 -1.26 -1.37
CA VAL A 29 7.13 -0.32 -0.64
C VAL A 29 7.09 1.02 -1.34
N ASN A 30 5.90 1.55 -1.57
CA ASN A 30 5.73 2.87 -2.15
C ASN A 30 4.55 3.63 -1.53
N TYR A 31 4.85 4.80 -0.96
CA TYR A 31 3.86 5.70 -0.36
C TYR A 31 3.69 7.01 -1.15
N ASP A 32 4.41 7.17 -2.26
CA ASP A 32 4.44 8.38 -3.07
C ASP A 32 3.27 8.38 -4.06
N LEU A 33 2.22 9.12 -3.67
CA LEU A 33 0.97 9.38 -4.40
C LEU A 33 0.19 8.12 -4.83
N GLN A 34 -1.12 8.25 -5.05
CA GLN A 34 -1.98 7.13 -5.42
C GLN A 34 -1.60 6.63 -6.82
N TRP A 35 -0.94 5.49 -6.92
CA TRP A 35 -0.59 4.88 -8.20
C TRP A 35 -1.86 4.46 -8.92
N LYS A 36 -2.03 4.96 -10.14
CA LYS A 36 -3.08 4.58 -11.09
C LYS A 36 -2.52 3.55 -12.06
N SER A 37 -3.40 2.80 -12.73
CA SER A 37 -2.99 1.87 -13.79
C SER A 37 -2.13 2.53 -14.88
N GLU A 38 -2.35 3.83 -15.14
CA GLU A 38 -1.60 4.63 -16.11
C GLU A 38 -0.17 4.98 -15.63
N THR A 39 0.05 5.15 -14.33
CA THR A 39 1.34 5.54 -13.74
C THR A 39 2.20 4.36 -13.34
N TYR A 40 1.68 3.13 -13.33
CA TYR A 40 2.47 1.89 -13.15
C TYR A 40 3.73 1.86 -14.01
N ARG A 41 3.65 2.38 -15.25
CA ARG A 41 4.76 2.38 -16.21
C ARG A 41 6.00 3.16 -15.75
N SER A 42 5.91 4.00 -14.72
CA SER A 42 7.05 4.76 -14.19
C SER A 42 7.69 4.17 -12.93
N ALA A 43 7.20 3.04 -12.37
CA ALA A 43 7.86 2.42 -11.22
C ALA A 43 9.07 1.60 -11.65
N SER A 44 10.20 1.83 -10.99
CA SER A 44 11.30 0.87 -10.94
C SER A 44 10.99 -0.20 -9.88
N ILE A 45 10.02 -1.08 -10.17
CA ILE A 45 9.79 -2.27 -9.34
C ILE A 45 10.88 -3.29 -9.68
N PRO A 46 11.59 -3.84 -8.67
CA PRO A 46 12.53 -4.93 -8.90
C PRO A 46 11.86 -6.14 -9.56
N ASP A 47 12.54 -6.78 -10.50
CA ASP A 47 12.01 -7.95 -11.23
C ASP A 47 11.71 -9.15 -10.32
N ASP A 48 12.39 -9.24 -9.18
CA ASP A 48 12.25 -10.29 -8.17
C ASP A 48 11.28 -9.92 -7.03
N ALA A 49 10.58 -8.79 -7.13
CA ALA A 49 9.57 -8.41 -6.16
C ALA A 49 8.43 -9.45 -6.10
N GLU A 50 8.11 -9.90 -4.89
CA GLU A 50 7.03 -10.86 -4.65
C GLU A 50 5.84 -10.24 -3.91
N CYS A 51 6.07 -9.11 -3.23
CA CYS A 51 5.06 -8.34 -2.52
C CYS A 51 5.21 -6.84 -2.79
N LEU A 52 4.10 -6.20 -3.17
CA LEU A 52 3.98 -4.75 -3.32
C LEU A 52 3.11 -4.21 -2.19
N HIS A 53 3.56 -3.17 -1.49
CA HIS A 53 2.78 -2.53 -0.43
C HIS A 53 2.78 -1.00 -0.55
N GLY A 54 1.62 -0.38 -0.48
CA GLY A 54 1.56 1.07 -0.70
C GLY A 54 0.18 1.66 -0.95
N HIS A 55 0.17 2.95 -1.24
CA HIS A 55 -1.05 3.69 -1.60
C HIS A 55 -1.36 3.51 -3.09
N PHE A 56 -2.16 2.49 -3.39
CA PHE A 56 -2.46 2.10 -4.77
C PHE A 56 -3.96 2.17 -5.07
N GLU A 57 -4.31 2.48 -6.31
CA GLU A 57 -5.64 2.12 -6.82
C GLU A 57 -5.77 0.60 -6.91
N PHE A 58 -7.01 0.11 -6.84
CA PHE A 58 -7.27 -1.33 -6.77
C PHE A 58 -6.73 -2.10 -7.97
N ASP A 59 -6.80 -1.53 -9.16
CA ASP A 59 -6.48 -2.13 -10.46
C ASP A 59 -5.13 -1.66 -11.03
N ALA A 60 -4.35 -0.89 -10.26
CA ALA A 60 -3.10 -0.28 -10.71
C ALA A 60 -2.09 -1.26 -11.33
N PHE A 61 -2.19 -2.54 -10.96
CA PHE A 61 -1.24 -3.59 -11.30
C PHE A 61 -1.85 -4.73 -12.12
N ASP A 62 -3.14 -4.68 -12.46
CA ASP A 62 -3.85 -5.83 -13.05
C ASP A 62 -3.31 -6.21 -14.43
N SER A 63 -2.83 -5.22 -15.20
CA SER A 63 -2.18 -5.47 -16.50
C SER A 63 -0.79 -6.11 -16.36
N ALA A 64 -0.05 -5.78 -15.31
CA ALA A 64 1.32 -6.23 -15.12
C ALA A 64 1.40 -7.57 -14.40
N TYR A 65 0.51 -7.78 -13.43
CA TYR A 65 0.45 -8.97 -12.60
C TYR A 65 -0.96 -9.56 -12.62
N PRO A 66 -1.42 -10.10 -13.77
CA PRO A 66 -2.74 -10.70 -13.87
C PRO A 66 -2.89 -11.84 -12.85
N GLY A 67 -3.96 -11.80 -12.07
CA GLY A 67 -4.23 -12.80 -11.03
C GLY A 67 -3.47 -12.59 -9.70
N ALA A 68 -2.81 -11.45 -9.52
CA ALA A 68 -2.20 -11.12 -8.22
C ALA A 68 -3.23 -11.13 -7.08
N SER A 69 -2.85 -11.68 -5.94
CA SER A 69 -3.69 -11.66 -4.75
C SER A 69 -3.65 -10.28 -4.09
N LYS A 70 -4.82 -9.71 -3.79
CA LYS A 70 -4.94 -8.36 -3.21
C LYS A 70 -5.35 -8.46 -1.74
N ILE A 71 -4.71 -7.66 -0.89
CA ILE A 71 -4.95 -7.63 0.56
C ILE A 71 -5.12 -6.17 0.99
N THR A 72 -6.09 -5.88 1.87
CA THR A 72 -6.23 -4.57 2.50
C THR A 72 -6.76 -4.71 3.92
N TRP A 73 -6.54 -3.66 4.72
CA TRP A 73 -7.08 -3.54 6.07
C TRP A 73 -8.09 -2.39 6.10
N LEU A 74 -9.25 -2.67 6.67
CA LEU A 74 -10.31 -1.69 6.90
C LEU A 74 -10.43 -1.39 8.39
N ARG A 75 -11.08 -0.27 8.69
CA ARG A 75 -11.41 0.18 10.04
C ARG A 75 -12.80 0.80 10.00
N ASP A 76 -13.48 0.81 11.14
CA ASP A 76 -14.69 1.62 11.33
C ASP A 76 -14.50 3.03 10.72
N PRO A 77 -15.45 3.50 9.87
CA PRO A 77 -15.29 4.76 9.16
C PRO A 77 -15.14 5.98 10.07
N VAL A 78 -15.84 6.02 11.20
CA VAL A 78 -15.80 7.14 12.15
C VAL A 78 -14.46 7.15 12.86
N GLU A 79 -14.01 6.01 13.36
CA GLU A 79 -12.72 5.90 14.03
C GLU A 79 -11.53 6.20 13.09
N ARG A 80 -11.58 5.71 11.85
CA ARG A 80 -10.55 6.00 10.84
C ARG A 80 -10.45 7.50 10.59
N THR A 81 -11.60 8.18 10.47
CA THR A 81 -11.68 9.62 10.22
C THR A 81 -11.10 10.42 11.39
N ILE A 82 -11.47 10.07 12.63
CA ILE A 82 -10.90 10.70 13.84
C ILE A 82 -9.38 10.48 13.91
N SER A 83 -8.91 9.26 13.61
CA SER A 83 -7.49 8.93 13.58
C SER A 83 -6.71 9.71 12.53
N LEU A 84 -7.32 9.93 11.34
CA LEU A 84 -6.74 10.74 10.28
C LEU A 84 -6.67 12.20 10.67
N TYR A 85 -7.76 12.75 11.21
CA TYR A 85 -7.82 14.12 11.69
C TYR A 85 -6.73 14.41 12.73
N ARG A 86 -6.62 13.56 13.77
CA ARG A 86 -5.58 13.70 14.80
C ARG A 86 -4.16 13.61 14.23
N HIS A 87 -3.97 12.75 13.24
CA HIS A 87 -2.68 12.61 12.57
C HIS A 87 -2.26 13.89 11.85
N ILE A 88 -3.16 14.47 11.05
CA ILE A 88 -2.92 15.75 10.36
C ILE A 88 -2.66 16.86 11.37
N MET A 89 -3.49 16.98 12.42
CA MET A 89 -3.31 17.99 13.46
C MET A 89 -1.98 17.86 14.23
N SER A 90 -1.42 16.66 14.36
CA SER A 90 -0.12 16.44 15.02
C SER A 90 1.09 16.77 14.13
N ARG A 91 0.87 16.98 12.83
CA ARG A 91 1.88 17.27 11.81
C ARG A 91 1.31 18.30 10.82
N PRO A 92 0.98 19.51 11.29
CA PRO A 92 0.61 20.59 10.39
C PRO A 92 1.84 20.94 9.53
N ASP A 93 1.60 21.18 8.24
CA ASP A 93 2.62 21.63 7.28
C ASP A 93 3.35 22.91 7.76
#